data_AF-A0A1I3LNG2-F1
#
_entry.id   AF-A0A1I3LNG2-F1
#
_cell.length_a   1.000
_cell.length_b   1.000
_cell.length_c   1.000
_cell.angle_alpha   90.00
_cell.angle_beta   90.00
_cell.angle_gamma   90.00
#
_symmetry.space_group_name_H-M   'P 1'
#
loop_
_entity.id
_entity.type
_entity.pdbx_description
1 polymer ?
#
loop_
_entity_poly.entity_id
_entity_poly.type
_entity_poly.pdbx_seq_one_letter_code
_entity_poly.pdbx_strand_id
1 'polypeptide(L)'
;MLEVQKALLECGLPHPNGDGLSPLTPNESAAFGRCMLDAGYTYKYGTSRMICAAQPSLNLPECRPDASVPLPDINRRLISGYCERKRSYAFCKQTAINPAACETMDFNNPPPECLP
;
A
#
# COMPACT_ATOMS: atom_id res chain seq x y z
N MET A 1 -14.71 -3.63 -4.66
CA MET A 1 -13.25 -3.73 -4.40
C MET A 1 -12.63 -2.40 -4.01
N LEU A 2 -13.26 -1.25 -4.29
CA LEU A 2 -12.72 0.08 -3.96
C LEU A 2 -12.26 0.23 -2.49
N GLU A 3 -13.10 -0.15 -1.53
CA GLU A 3 -12.74 -0.07 -0.10
C GLU A 3 -11.51 -0.89 0.26
N VAL A 4 -11.34 -2.07 -0.37
CA VAL A 4 -10.13 -2.88 -0.20
C VAL A 4 -8.92 -2.13 -0.75
N GLN A 5 -9.01 -1.54 -1.95
CA GLN A 5 -7.91 -0.78 -2.55
C GLN A 5 -7.53 0.44 -1.71
N LYS A 6 -8.52 1.14 -1.14
CA LYS A 6 -8.28 2.23 -0.19
C LYS A 6 -7.55 1.71 1.04
N ALA A 7 -8.07 0.67 1.70
CA ALA A 7 -7.45 0.08 2.88
C ALA A 7 -6.02 -0.40 2.63
N LEU A 8 -5.75 -1.02 1.46
CA LEU A 8 -4.41 -1.46 1.08
C LEU A 8 -3.43 -0.27 1.08
N LEU A 9 -3.80 0.83 0.42
CA LEU A 9 -2.99 2.05 0.36
C LEU A 9 -2.85 2.73 1.74
N GLU A 10 -3.94 2.79 2.51
CA GLU A 10 -3.97 3.36 3.86
C GLU A 10 -3.13 2.55 4.86
N CYS A 11 -3.00 1.24 4.64
CA CYS A 11 -2.10 0.36 5.37
C CYS A 11 -0.66 0.33 4.84
N GLY A 12 -0.34 1.20 3.87
CA GLY A 12 1.03 1.41 3.40
C GLY A 12 1.45 0.51 2.24
N LEU A 13 0.52 -0.20 1.58
CA LEU A 13 0.86 -0.90 0.35
C LEU A 13 1.20 0.13 -0.75
N PRO A 14 2.31 -0.02 -1.49
CA PRO A 14 2.71 0.99 -2.47
C PRO A 14 1.80 1.04 -3.71
N HIS A 15 1.06 -0.03 -3.99
CA HIS A 15 0.14 -0.14 -5.12
C HIS A 15 -1.01 -1.09 -4.76
N PRO A 16 -2.28 -0.76 -5.07
CA PRO A 16 -3.44 -1.55 -4.63
C PRO A 16 -3.51 -2.95 -5.26
N ASN A 17 -2.73 -3.21 -6.32
CA ASN A 17 -2.63 -4.52 -6.97
C ASN A 17 -1.40 -5.34 -6.53
N GLY A 18 -0.66 -4.92 -5.50
CA GLY A 18 0.49 -5.66 -4.95
C GLY A 18 1.84 -5.27 -5.55
N ASP A 19 1.89 -4.94 -6.84
CA ASP A 19 3.15 -4.60 -7.52
C ASP A 19 3.40 -3.08 -7.52
N GLY A 20 4.07 -2.60 -6.48
CA GLY A 20 4.66 -1.25 -6.45
C GLY A 20 5.98 -1.19 -7.21
N LEU A 21 6.44 0.03 -7.56
CA LEU A 21 7.81 0.24 -8.05
C LEU A 21 8.87 -0.07 -6.99
N SER A 22 8.49 -0.05 -5.71
CA SER A 22 9.34 -0.37 -4.57
C SER A 22 8.68 -1.49 -3.77
N PRO A 23 9.32 -2.65 -3.60
CA PRO A 23 8.81 -3.71 -2.74
C PRO A 23 8.85 -3.25 -1.28
N LEU A 24 7.87 -3.71 -0.48
CA LEU A 24 7.91 -3.53 0.97
C LEU A 24 9.10 -4.29 1.56
N THR A 25 9.77 -3.68 2.54
CA THR A 25 10.68 -4.40 3.42
C THR A 25 9.94 -5.49 4.20
N PRO A 26 10.64 -6.49 4.77
CA PRO A 26 10.03 -7.47 5.66
C PRO A 26 9.22 -6.84 6.79
N ASN A 27 9.75 -5.81 7.45
CA ASN A 27 9.06 -5.15 8.57
C ASN A 27 7.84 -4.34 8.10
N GLU A 28 7.92 -3.66 6.96
CA GLU A 28 6.74 -2.96 6.40
C GLU A 28 5.66 -3.95 5.95
N SER A 29 6.05 -5.12 5.42
CA SER A 29 5.11 -6.19 5.09
C SER A 29 4.38 -6.72 6.33
N ALA A 30 5.09 -6.81 7.46
CA ALA A 30 4.51 -7.17 8.75
C ALA A 30 3.53 -6.10 9.25
N ALA A 31 3.93 -4.83 9.24
CA ALA A 31 3.09 -3.67 9.58
C ALA A 31 1.81 -3.64 8.73
N PHE A 32 1.95 -3.73 7.41
CA PHE A 32 0.85 -3.76 6.44
C PHE A 32 -0.14 -4.87 6.77
N GLY A 33 0.36 -6.09 6.98
CA GLY A 33 -0.52 -7.22 7.23
C GLY A 33 -1.27 -7.11 8.55
N ARG A 34 -0.65 -6.56 9.60
CA ARG A 34 -1.32 -6.28 10.87
C ARG A 34 -2.38 -5.19 10.73
N CYS A 35 -2.07 -4.11 10.03
CA CYS A 35 -3.02 -3.03 9.74
C CYS A 35 -4.28 -3.55 9.04
N MET A 36 -4.11 -4.40 8.02
CA MET A 36 -5.25 -4.98 7.30
C MET A 36 -6.13 -5.87 8.20
N LEU A 37 -5.52 -6.71 9.05
CA LEU A 37 -6.27 -7.57 9.97
C LEU A 37 -7.02 -6.76 11.03
N ASP A 38 -6.38 -5.74 11.60
CA ASP A 38 -6.98 -4.88 12.62
C ASP A 38 -8.13 -4.03 12.05
N ALA A 39 -8.01 -3.63 10.78
CA ALA A 39 -9.09 -3.00 10.03
C ALA A 39 -10.23 -3.98 9.63
N GLY A 40 -10.17 -5.25 10.05
CA GLY A 40 -11.23 -6.24 9.85
C GLY A 40 -11.18 -6.98 8.51
N TYR A 41 -10.13 -6.79 7.71
CA TYR A 41 -9.96 -7.51 6.46
C TYR A 41 -9.36 -8.90 6.69
N THR A 42 -9.65 -9.83 5.77
CA THR A 42 -9.12 -11.19 5.82
C THR A 42 -8.42 -11.55 4.50
N TYR A 43 -7.36 -12.35 4.61
CA TYR A 43 -6.67 -12.87 3.45
C TYR A 43 -7.41 -14.08 2.88
N LYS A 44 -7.67 -14.08 1.57
CA LYS A 44 -8.36 -15.17 0.86
C LYS A 44 -7.76 -16.55 1.13
N TYR A 45 -6.45 -16.63 1.33
CA TYR A 45 -5.71 -17.88 1.56
C TYR A 45 -5.22 -18.03 3.01
N GLY A 46 -5.81 -17.28 3.95
CA GLY A 46 -5.43 -17.26 5.35
C GLY A 46 -4.18 -16.43 5.65
N THR A 47 -3.84 -16.33 6.94
CA THR A 47 -2.71 -15.53 7.46
C THR A 47 -1.37 -16.26 7.41
N SER A 48 -1.34 -17.53 7.02
CA SER A 48 -0.11 -18.34 6.95
C SER A 48 0.95 -17.76 5.99
N ARG A 49 0.53 -16.94 5.02
CA ARG A 49 1.43 -16.22 4.10
C ARG A 49 1.92 -14.87 4.63
N MET A 50 1.39 -14.39 5.76
CA MET A 50 1.92 -13.18 6.39
C MET A 50 3.31 -13.46 6.94
N ILE A 51 4.20 -12.48 6.81
CA ILE A 51 5.61 -12.68 7.19
C ILE A 51 5.78 -13.05 8.66
N CYS A 52 4.93 -12.55 9.56
CA CYS A 52 4.96 -12.91 10.98
C CYS A 52 4.64 -14.38 11.24
N ALA A 53 3.76 -15.00 10.43
CA ALA A 53 3.41 -16.41 10.55
C ALA A 53 4.38 -17.31 9.76
N ALA A 54 4.81 -16.87 8.58
CA ALA A 54 5.68 -17.63 7.69
C ALA A 54 7.15 -17.64 8.14
N GLN A 55 7.62 -16.56 8.77
CA GLN A 55 9.04 -16.35 9.12
C GLN A 55 9.20 -15.79 10.55
N PRO A 56 8.74 -16.51 11.58
CA PRO A 56 8.82 -16.04 12.98
C PRO A 56 10.26 -15.84 13.46
N SER A 57 11.23 -16.55 12.86
CA SER A 57 12.66 -16.44 13.19
C SER A 57 13.29 -15.09 12.86
N LEU A 58 12.67 -14.29 11.98
CA LEU A 58 13.17 -12.94 11.64
C LEU A 58 13.02 -11.95 12.81
N ASN A 59 12.20 -12.27 13.82
CA ASN A 59 11.97 -11.43 15.00
C ASN A 59 11.73 -9.95 14.66
N LEU A 60 10.93 -9.71 13.62
CA LEU A 60 10.65 -8.37 13.12
C LEU A 60 9.93 -7.56 14.21
N PRO A 61 10.30 -6.29 14.42
CA PRO A 61 9.66 -5.42 15.41
C PRO A 61 8.13 -5.45 15.34
N GLU A 62 7.57 -5.38 14.14
CA GLU A 62 6.12 -5.38 13.91
C GLU A 62 5.43 -6.70 14.23
N CYS A 63 6.15 -7.82 14.28
CA CYS A 63 5.57 -9.12 14.61
C CYS A 63 5.50 -9.38 16.12
N ARG A 64 6.00 -8.45 16.96
CA ARG A 64 6.00 -8.63 18.41
C ARG A 64 4.59 -8.41 18.98
N PRO A 65 4.20 -9.16 20.03
CA PRO A 65 2.87 -9.01 20.65
C PRO A 65 2.57 -7.62 21.19
N ASP A 66 3.59 -6.89 21.63
CA ASP A 66 3.52 -5.54 22.20
C ASP A 66 3.69 -4.42 21.17
N ALA A 67 3.97 -4.76 19.90
CA ALA A 67 4.09 -3.76 18.85
C ALA A 67 2.77 -3.03 18.66
N SER A 68 2.79 -1.70 18.53
CA SER A 68 1.59 -0.95 18.15
C SER A 68 1.13 -1.39 16.76
N VAL A 69 -0.16 -1.63 16.56
CA VAL A 69 -0.69 -1.91 15.22
C VAL A 69 -0.82 -0.60 14.46
N PRO A 70 -0.24 -0.48 13.25
CA PRO A 70 -0.51 0.66 12.39
C PRO A 70 -1.98 0.68 12.00
N LEU A 71 -2.65 1.82 12.18
CA LEU A 71 -4.01 2.01 11.70
C LEU A 71 -4.01 2.46 10.23
N PRO A 72 -5.12 2.21 9.49
CA PRO A 72 -5.35 2.84 8.20
C PRO A 72 -5.30 4.37 8.32
N ASP A 73 -4.56 5.02 7.41
CA ASP A 73 -4.45 6.48 7.35
C ASP A 73 -4.74 6.98 5.93
N ILE A 74 -5.81 7.78 5.80
CA ILE A 74 -6.19 8.43 4.54
C ILE A 74 -5.06 9.28 3.96
N ASN A 75 -4.28 9.97 4.80
CA ASN A 75 -3.18 10.78 4.33
C ASN A 75 -2.12 9.91 3.68
N ARG A 76 -1.78 8.77 4.28
CA ARG A 76 -0.86 7.78 3.71
C ARG A 76 -1.32 7.30 2.32
N ARG A 77 -2.61 7.06 2.14
CA ARG A 77 -3.20 6.71 0.83
C ARG A 77 -3.05 7.85 -0.17
N LEU A 78 -3.48 9.05 0.19
CA LEU A 78 -3.51 10.19 -0.73
C LEU A 78 -2.10 10.62 -1.14
N ILE A 79 -1.12 10.65 -0.22
CA ILE A 79 0.27 11.03 -0.54
C ILE A 79 1.11 9.87 -1.08
N SER A 80 0.54 8.69 -1.26
CA SER A 80 1.27 7.55 -1.82
C SER A 80 1.79 7.88 -3.22
N GLY A 81 2.98 7.37 -3.57
CA GLY A 81 3.55 7.58 -4.91
C GLY A 81 2.65 7.05 -6.04
N TYR A 82 1.78 6.08 -5.75
CA TYR A 82 0.71 5.64 -6.64
C TYR A 82 -0.27 6.78 -6.93
N CYS A 83 -0.90 7.34 -5.88
CA CYS A 83 -1.92 8.38 -6.05
C CYS A 83 -1.34 9.72 -6.50
N GLU A 84 -0.11 10.04 -6.11
CA GLU A 84 0.57 11.25 -6.59
C GLU A 84 0.85 11.16 -8.10
N ARG A 85 1.30 10.01 -8.60
CA ARG A 85 1.47 9.78 -10.05
C ARG A 85 0.17 9.93 -10.84
N LYS A 86 -0.97 9.61 -10.26
CA LYS A 86 -2.28 9.74 -10.92
C LYS A 86 -2.85 11.17 -10.90
N ARG A 87 -2.30 12.06 -10.06
CA ARG A 87 -2.81 13.42 -9.86
C ARG A 87 -1.83 14.51 -10.29
N SER A 88 -0.57 14.18 -10.49
CA SER A 88 0.48 15.13 -10.87
C SER A 88 1.24 14.66 -12.10
N TYR A 89 1.05 15.40 -13.20
CA TYR A 89 1.80 15.17 -14.45
C TYR A 89 3.31 15.32 -14.23
N ALA A 90 3.74 16.32 -13.46
CA ALA A 90 5.14 16.55 -13.14
C ALA A 90 5.75 15.35 -12.39
N PHE A 91 5.05 14.86 -11.35
CA PHE A 91 5.48 13.69 -10.60
C PHE A 91 5.50 12.42 -11.46
N CYS A 92 4.51 12.26 -12.35
CA CYS A 92 4.49 11.16 -13.31
C CYS A 92 5.73 11.18 -14.21
N LYS A 93 6.04 12.32 -14.84
CA LYS A 93 7.21 12.45 -15.73
C LYS A 93 8.53 12.17 -15.03
N GLN A 94 8.63 12.53 -13.74
CA GLN A 94 9.85 12.34 -12.96
C GLN A 94 10.05 10.88 -12.49
N THR A 95 8.97 10.14 -12.24
CA THR A 95 9.03 8.83 -11.58
C THR A 95 8.65 7.64 -12.47
N ALA A 96 8.02 7.88 -13.62
CA ALA A 96 7.61 6.82 -14.53
C ALA A 96 8.82 6.22 -15.26
N ILE A 97 8.83 4.88 -15.40
CA ILE A 97 9.80 4.16 -16.23
C ILE A 97 9.71 4.61 -17.69
N ASN A 98 8.49 4.88 -18.16
CA ASN A 98 8.22 5.45 -19.48
C ASN A 98 7.46 6.79 -19.33
N PRO A 99 8.17 7.93 -19.35
CA PRO A 99 7.54 9.25 -19.24
C PRO A 99 6.51 9.57 -20.33
N ALA A 100 6.62 8.95 -21.51
CA ALA A 100 5.65 9.17 -22.59
C ALA A 100 4.24 8.65 -22.24
N ALA A 101 4.13 7.67 -21.33
CA ALA A 101 2.83 7.20 -20.85
C ALA A 101 2.04 8.33 -20.15
N CYS A 102 2.74 9.27 -19.49
CA CYS A 102 2.12 10.38 -18.78
C CYS A 102 1.40 11.37 -19.72
N GLU A 103 1.78 11.44 -21.00
CA GLU A 103 1.16 12.37 -21.97
C GLU A 103 -0.29 11.99 -22.31
N THR A 104 -0.69 10.74 -22.04
CA THR A 104 -2.02 10.20 -22.35
C THR A 104 -2.93 10.06 -21.12
N MET A 105 -2.44 10.43 -19.94
CA MET A 105 -3.17 10.25 -18.68
C MET A 105 -4.08 11.43 -18.37
N ASP A 106 -5.24 11.14 -17.79
CA ASP A 106 -6.14 12.14 -17.23
C ASP A 106 -5.82 12.38 -15.75
N PHE A 107 -5.16 13.51 -15.46
CA PHE A 107 -4.80 13.91 -14.10
C PHE A 107 -5.94 14.65 -13.38
N ASN A 108 -6.98 15.08 -14.10
CA ASN A 108 -8.15 15.76 -13.53
C ASN A 108 -9.18 14.74 -13.01
N ASN A 109 -9.14 13.51 -13.52
CA ASN A 109 -10.02 12.42 -13.11
C ASN A 109 -9.21 11.20 -12.62
N PRO A 110 -8.56 11.29 -11.44
CA PRO A 110 -7.78 10.19 -10.91
C PRO A 110 -8.67 9.00 -10.50
N PRO A 111 -8.10 7.79 -10.33
CA PRO A 111 -8.83 6.63 -9.85
C PRO A 111 -9.57 6.91 -8.52
N PRO A 112 -10.76 6.31 -8.30
CA PRO A 112 -11.58 6.61 -7.12
C PRO A 112 -10.89 6.35 -5.78
N GLU A 113 -9.94 5.42 -5.72
CA GLU A 113 -9.14 5.13 -4.53
C GLU A 113 -8.13 6.23 -4.19
N CYS A 114 -7.89 7.19 -5.09
CA CYS A 114 -7.01 8.35 -4.90
C CYS A 114 -7.76 9.65 -4.62
N LEU A 115 -9.10 9.58 -4.51
CA LEU A 115 -9.95 10.68 -4.08
C LEU A 115 -10.15 10.62 -2.55
N PRO A 116 -10.37 11.76 -1.87
CA PRO A 116 -10.69 11.79 -0.45
C PRO A 116 -11.83 10.81 -0.08
#